data_AF-A0A821IIX3-F1
#
_entry.id   AF-A0A821IIX3-F1
#
_cell.length_a   1.000
_cell.length_b   1.000
_cell.length_c   1.000
_cell.angle_alpha   90.00
_cell.angle_beta   90.00
_cell.angle_gamma   90.00
#
_symmetry.space_group_name_H-M   'P 1'
#
loop_
_entity.id
_entity.type
_entity.pdbx_description
1 polymer ?
#
loop_
_entity_poly.entity_id
_entity_poly.type
_entity_poly.pdbx_seq_one_letter_code
_entity_poly.pdbx_strand_id
1 'polypeptide(L)'
;SFQNLREYIKPNSLIRNDCFLDSQCPLQQCQNTGICFDRIQCDCHHTSFQGKFCTNLKLGYSFNDYTHGLIFDQPFLHEKSFSTYKLSFGIVTKMKKAEIIHINDQISIDLYNGLISIKLIGNEFIQNDHPINDGYYHLVKIQYNKTGYLYLNVDNKLLVKQLINGILFDKPLLLLIGQNPAFKHPFQVSNSMENIQFEILL
;
A
#
# COMPACT_ATOMS: atom_id res chain seq x y z
N SER A 1 7.89 -3.97 -21.66
CA SER A 1 8.56 -5.13 -21.06
C SER A 1 8.22 -5.16 -19.58
N PHE A 2 7.74 -6.28 -19.05
CA PHE A 2 7.48 -6.39 -17.60
C PHE A 2 8.83 -6.42 -16.87
N GLN A 3 9.12 -5.39 -16.07
CA GLN A 3 10.32 -5.35 -15.24
C GLN A 3 10.12 -6.24 -14.01
N ASN A 4 11.13 -7.05 -13.68
CA ASN A 4 11.08 -7.96 -12.54
C ASN A 4 11.28 -7.17 -11.23
N LEU A 5 10.20 -6.99 -10.46
CA LEU A 5 10.22 -6.28 -9.17
C LEU A 5 11.23 -6.86 -8.16
N ARG A 6 11.67 -8.12 -8.31
CA ARG A 6 12.68 -8.74 -7.42
C ARG A 6 14.02 -8.01 -7.44
N GLU A 7 14.38 -7.37 -8.55
CA GLU A 7 15.66 -6.65 -8.68
C GLU A 7 15.72 -5.38 -7.80
N TYR A 8 14.57 -4.87 -7.37
CA TYR A 8 14.44 -3.65 -6.58
C TYR A 8 14.27 -3.91 -5.09
N ILE A 9 14.18 -5.18 -4.67
CA ILE A 9 14.16 -5.56 -3.26
C ILE A 9 15.62 -5.57 -2.77
N LYS A 10 15.97 -4.70 -1.82
CA LYS A 10 17.31 -4.72 -1.22
C LYS A 10 17.58 -6.11 -0.63
N PRO A 11 18.74 -6.74 -0.89
CA PRO A 11 19.09 -8.03 -0.28
C PRO A 11 19.15 -7.98 1.26
N ASN A 12 19.25 -6.75 1.83
CA ASN A 12 19.27 -6.47 3.26
C ASN A 12 18.12 -5.54 3.71
N SER A 13 17.01 -5.41 2.97
CA SER A 13 15.83 -4.80 3.57
C SER A 13 15.42 -5.69 4.75
N LEU A 14 15.60 -5.17 5.96
CA LEU A 14 15.24 -5.86 7.20
C LEU A 14 13.71 -5.95 7.28
N ILE A 15 13.12 -6.85 6.49
CA ILE A 15 11.83 -7.45 6.77
C ILE A 15 12.08 -8.40 7.94
N ARG A 16 12.25 -7.81 9.12
CA ARG A 16 12.61 -8.54 10.33
C ARG A 16 11.42 -9.42 10.70
N ASN A 17 11.64 -10.73 10.70
CA ASN A 17 10.73 -11.71 11.25
C ASN A 17 10.76 -11.57 12.79
N ASP A 18 10.03 -10.60 13.34
CA ASP A 18 9.76 -10.60 14.77
C ASP A 18 8.67 -11.65 15.04
N CYS A 19 9.10 -12.91 15.18
CA CYS A 19 8.28 -14.00 15.70
C CYS A 19 8.35 -13.99 17.23
N PHE A 20 7.20 -13.88 17.90
CA PHE A 20 7.08 -14.38 19.27
C PHE A 20 5.76 -15.13 19.49
N LEU A 21 5.94 -16.38 19.94
CA LEU A 21 5.16 -17.17 20.88
C LEU A 21 3.63 -17.21 20.69
N ASP A 22 3.15 -18.23 19.95
CA ASP A 22 2.45 -19.34 20.62
C ASP A 22 2.36 -20.59 19.73
N SER A 23 2.43 -21.74 20.37
CA SER A 23 2.75 -23.06 19.83
C SER A 23 1.61 -23.72 19.03
N GLN A 24 1.33 -23.28 17.80
CA GLN A 24 0.56 -24.09 16.82
C GLN A 24 1.03 -24.01 15.36
N CYS A 25 2.07 -23.25 15.05
CA CYS A 25 2.70 -23.27 13.72
C CYS A 25 4.05 -24.00 13.84
N PRO A 26 4.23 -25.16 13.21
CA PRO A 26 5.56 -25.76 13.12
C PRO A 26 6.49 -24.76 12.45
N LEU A 27 7.72 -24.71 12.95
CA LEU A 27 8.82 -23.83 12.55
C LEU A 27 8.79 -23.42 11.05
N GLN A 28 8.80 -22.10 10.79
CA GLN A 28 9.24 -21.46 9.54
C GLN A 28 8.39 -21.58 8.26
N GLN A 29 7.08 -21.86 8.32
CA GLN A 29 6.32 -22.00 7.07
C GLN A 29 5.99 -20.67 6.35
N CYS A 30 5.67 -19.58 7.06
CA CYS A 30 5.31 -18.32 6.41
C CYS A 30 6.50 -17.37 6.31
N GLN A 31 6.85 -16.95 5.10
CA GLN A 31 7.90 -15.96 4.84
C GLN A 31 7.32 -14.57 4.64
N ASN A 32 8.19 -13.55 4.58
CA ASN A 32 7.86 -12.19 4.16
C ASN A 32 6.68 -11.55 4.91
N THR A 33 6.63 -11.74 6.24
CA THR A 33 5.55 -11.26 7.13
C THR A 33 4.17 -11.88 6.91
N GLY A 34 4.08 -13.01 6.19
CA GLY A 34 2.85 -13.79 6.08
C GLY A 34 2.37 -14.28 7.46
N ILE A 35 1.07 -14.18 7.69
CA ILE A 35 0.47 -14.60 8.96
C ILE A 35 0.13 -16.09 8.86
N CYS A 36 0.61 -16.88 9.82
CA CYS A 36 0.25 -18.29 9.89
C CYS A 36 -1.23 -18.44 10.29
N PHE A 37 -2.00 -19.16 9.49
CA PHE A 37 -3.40 -19.47 9.67
C PHE A 37 -3.60 -20.99 9.57
N ASP A 38 -4.41 -21.58 10.44
CA ASP A 38 -4.73 -23.02 10.43
C ASP A 38 -3.52 -23.98 10.32
N ARG A 39 -2.45 -23.71 11.07
CA ARG A 39 -1.25 -24.55 11.28
C ARG A 39 -0.36 -24.85 10.07
N ILE A 40 -0.85 -24.75 8.83
CA ILE A 40 -0.10 -25.08 7.59
C ILE A 40 -0.31 -24.05 6.46
N GLN A 41 -1.22 -23.09 6.63
CA GLN A 41 -1.54 -22.09 5.61
C GLN A 41 -1.00 -20.71 5.99
N CYS A 42 -0.54 -19.96 4.99
CA CYS A 42 -0.09 -18.60 5.18
C CYS A 42 -1.09 -17.62 4.55
N ASP A 43 -1.50 -16.63 5.32
CA ASP A 43 -2.17 -15.45 4.82
C ASP A 43 -1.12 -14.45 4.31
N CYS A 44 -1.07 -14.31 2.98
CA CYS A 44 -0.17 -13.41 2.28
C CYS A 44 -0.88 -12.15 1.73
N HIS A 45 -2.16 -11.90 2.06
CA HIS A 45 -2.96 -10.84 1.42
C HIS A 45 -2.28 -9.48 1.54
N HIS A 46 -1.87 -9.09 2.75
CA HIS A 46 -1.16 -7.84 3.02
C HIS A 46 0.38 -7.96 2.95
N THR A 47 0.86 -8.82 2.06
CA THR A 47 2.28 -8.96 1.68
C THR A 47 2.40 -8.90 0.16
N SER A 48 3.52 -8.42 -0.39
CA SER A 48 3.82 -8.52 -1.84
C SER A 48 4.15 -9.94 -2.32
N PHE A 49 3.89 -10.94 -1.49
CA PHE A 49 4.13 -12.32 -1.82
C PHE A 49 2.83 -13.11 -1.84
N GLN A 50 2.87 -14.23 -2.55
CA GLN A 50 1.79 -15.15 -2.79
C GLN A 50 2.33 -16.58 -2.77
N GLY A 51 1.42 -17.53 -2.97
CA GLY A 51 1.69 -18.96 -2.83
C GLY A 51 1.61 -19.41 -1.38
N LYS A 52 1.66 -20.73 -1.19
CA LYS A 52 1.36 -21.39 0.09
C LYS A 52 2.15 -20.85 1.29
N PHE A 53 3.37 -20.37 1.04
CA PHE A 53 4.34 -19.96 2.07
C PHE A 53 4.78 -18.49 1.92
N CYS A 54 4.07 -17.70 1.10
CA CYS A 54 4.40 -16.31 0.80
C CYS A 54 5.84 -16.15 0.23
N THR A 55 6.25 -17.01 -0.68
CA THR A 55 7.61 -17.03 -1.26
C THR A 55 7.67 -16.48 -2.69
N ASN A 56 6.53 -16.46 -3.39
CA ASN A 56 6.46 -16.01 -4.76
C ASN A 56 6.04 -14.55 -4.79
N LEU A 57 6.76 -13.70 -5.50
CA LEU A 57 6.34 -12.30 -5.66
C LEU A 57 5.02 -12.24 -6.44
N LYS A 58 4.15 -11.32 -6.05
CA LYS A 58 2.92 -11.00 -6.78
C LYS A 58 3.23 -10.10 -7.99
N LEU A 59 2.24 -9.91 -8.85
CA LEU A 59 2.34 -9.11 -10.08
C LEU A 59 2.21 -7.62 -9.76
N GLY A 60 3.21 -6.82 -10.11
CA GLY A 60 3.12 -5.36 -10.04
C GLY A 60 2.93 -4.71 -11.41
N TYR A 61 2.47 -3.46 -11.38
CA TYR A 61 2.25 -2.58 -12.53
C TYR A 61 3.33 -1.52 -12.59
N SER A 62 3.77 -1.14 -13.79
CA SER A 62 4.72 -0.03 -13.99
C SER A 62 4.01 1.13 -14.66
N PHE A 63 4.15 2.33 -14.10
CA PHE A 63 3.63 3.58 -14.65
C PHE A 63 4.76 4.45 -15.22
N ASN A 64 4.55 4.96 -16.43
CA ASN A 64 5.38 5.90 -17.18
C ASN A 64 4.50 6.95 -17.88
N ASP A 65 5.10 7.89 -18.63
CA ASP A 65 4.45 9.00 -19.34
C ASP A 65 3.28 8.59 -20.26
N TYR A 66 3.22 7.32 -20.67
CA TYR A 66 2.25 6.78 -21.62
C TYR A 66 1.27 5.77 -21.00
N THR A 67 1.43 5.44 -19.71
CA THR A 67 0.55 4.49 -19.04
C THR A 67 -0.63 5.19 -18.38
N HIS A 68 -1.82 4.85 -18.83
CA HIS A 68 -3.05 5.29 -18.19
C HIS A 68 -3.15 4.74 -16.75
N GLY A 69 -3.88 5.46 -15.90
CA GLY A 69 -4.23 5.01 -14.57
C GLY A 69 -5.14 3.78 -14.57
N LEU A 70 -5.12 3.05 -13.47
CA LEU A 70 -6.04 1.98 -13.16
C LEU A 70 -7.25 2.54 -12.41
N ILE A 71 -8.42 2.03 -12.74
CA ILE A 71 -9.67 2.31 -12.06
C ILE A 71 -10.20 0.98 -11.54
N PHE A 72 -10.33 0.87 -10.23
CA PHE A 72 -11.04 -0.21 -9.58
C PHE A 72 -12.34 0.33 -9.02
N ASP A 73 -13.43 -0.05 -9.67
CA ASP A 73 -14.79 0.30 -9.28
C ASP A 73 -15.47 -0.94 -8.71
N GLN A 74 -15.73 -0.92 -7.41
CA GLN A 74 -16.47 -1.96 -6.72
C GLN A 74 -17.85 -1.45 -6.33
N PRO A 75 -18.89 -1.74 -7.13
CA PRO A 75 -20.25 -1.39 -6.79
C PRO A 75 -20.71 -2.21 -5.57
N PHE A 76 -21.18 -1.51 -4.53
CA PHE A 76 -21.87 -2.15 -3.42
C PHE A 76 -23.37 -2.17 -3.71
N LEU A 77 -23.96 -3.37 -3.82
CA LEU A 77 -25.42 -3.56 -3.89
C LEU A 77 -26.11 -3.22 -2.54
N HIS A 78 -25.36 -3.28 -1.43
CA HIS A 78 -25.77 -2.93 -0.08
C HIS A 78 -24.59 -2.29 0.67
N GLU A 79 -24.86 -1.31 1.54
CA GLU A 79 -23.84 -0.69 2.40
C GLU A 79 -23.06 -1.76 3.19
N LYS A 80 -21.73 -1.81 3.01
CA LYS A 80 -20.86 -2.69 3.78
C LYS A 80 -20.14 -1.87 4.83
N SER A 81 -20.45 -2.14 6.10
CA SER A 81 -19.86 -1.43 7.23
C SER A 81 -18.84 -2.30 7.95
N PHE A 82 -17.56 -2.24 7.53
CA PHE A 82 -16.49 -3.02 8.16
C PHE A 82 -16.02 -2.37 9.47
N SER A 83 -15.66 -3.18 10.48
CA SER A 83 -15.06 -2.66 11.72
C SER A 83 -13.69 -2.03 11.49
N THR A 84 -12.99 -2.53 10.47
CA THR A 84 -11.63 -2.16 10.08
C THR A 84 -11.50 -2.20 8.56
N TYR A 85 -10.93 -1.15 7.99
CA TYR A 85 -10.57 -1.03 6.59
C TYR A 85 -9.05 -1.15 6.47
N LYS A 86 -8.57 -1.95 5.52
CA LYS A 86 -7.14 -2.17 5.28
C LYS A 86 -6.83 -1.98 3.81
N LEU A 87 -5.77 -1.24 3.53
CA LEU A 87 -5.16 -1.13 2.21
C LEU A 87 -3.67 -1.37 2.37
N SER A 88 -3.07 -2.19 1.52
CA SER A 88 -1.63 -2.35 1.52
C SER A 88 -1.12 -2.31 0.08
N PHE A 89 0.11 -1.86 -0.10
CA PHE A 89 0.75 -1.85 -1.39
C PHE A 89 2.26 -1.83 -1.33
N GLY A 90 2.87 -2.46 -2.32
CA GLY A 90 4.30 -2.30 -2.61
C GLY A 90 4.52 -1.15 -3.57
N ILE A 91 5.58 -0.36 -3.36
CA ILE A 91 5.97 0.73 -4.25
C ILE A 91 7.49 0.76 -4.47
N VAL A 92 7.91 0.98 -5.71
CA VAL A 92 9.29 1.33 -6.10
C VAL A 92 9.22 2.65 -6.86
N THR A 93 9.96 3.66 -6.41
CA THR A 93 9.90 5.00 -7.02
C THR A 93 11.17 5.81 -6.76
N LYS A 94 11.47 6.75 -7.66
CA LYS A 94 12.42 7.86 -7.43
C LYS A 94 11.73 9.22 -7.36
N MET A 95 10.42 9.27 -7.62
CA MET A 95 9.64 10.51 -7.67
C MET A 95 9.58 11.18 -6.30
N LYS A 96 9.73 12.51 -6.29
CA LYS A 96 9.60 13.30 -5.06
C LYS A 96 8.15 13.68 -4.76
N LYS A 97 7.32 13.85 -5.79
CA LYS A 97 5.93 14.30 -5.67
C LYS A 97 5.05 13.59 -6.69
N ALA A 98 3.96 12.99 -6.24
CA ALA A 98 2.94 12.35 -7.07
C ALA A 98 1.69 12.04 -6.22
N GLU A 99 0.50 12.09 -6.79
CA GLU A 99 -0.68 11.43 -6.21
C GLU A 99 -0.68 9.97 -6.66
N ILE A 100 -0.56 9.01 -5.73
CA ILE A 100 -0.41 7.58 -6.06
C ILE A 100 -1.77 6.91 -6.16
N ILE A 101 -2.60 7.11 -5.14
CA ILE A 101 -3.90 6.47 -4.98
C ILE A 101 -4.90 7.53 -4.53
N HIS A 102 -6.07 7.50 -5.14
CA HIS A 102 -7.23 8.27 -4.71
C HIS A 102 -8.38 7.31 -4.39
N ILE A 103 -8.97 7.46 -3.21
CA ILE A 103 -10.08 6.61 -2.72
C ILE A 103 -11.31 7.49 -2.58
N ASN A 104 -12.33 7.19 -3.37
CA ASN A 104 -13.59 7.94 -3.46
C ASN A 104 -13.32 9.44 -3.67
N ASP A 105 -13.90 10.30 -2.83
CA ASP A 105 -13.64 11.73 -2.74
C ASP A 105 -12.88 12.12 -1.46
N GLN A 106 -12.53 11.14 -0.62
CA GLN A 106 -12.17 11.35 0.78
C GLN A 106 -10.69 11.24 1.11
N ILE A 107 -9.93 10.41 0.39
CA ILE A 107 -8.56 10.05 0.75
C ILE A 107 -7.66 10.17 -0.47
N SER A 108 -6.58 10.94 -0.37
CA SER A 108 -5.47 10.89 -1.31
C SER A 108 -4.22 10.35 -0.62
N ILE A 109 -3.51 9.46 -1.29
CA ILE A 109 -2.22 8.93 -0.84
C ILE A 109 -1.18 9.45 -1.82
N ASP A 110 -0.32 10.32 -1.31
CA ASP A 110 0.61 11.10 -2.09
C ASP A 110 2.05 10.80 -1.70
N LEU A 111 2.96 11.00 -2.65
CA LEU A 111 4.35 11.33 -2.37
C LEU A 111 4.48 12.83 -2.18
N TYR A 112 5.12 13.25 -1.09
CA TYR A 112 5.51 14.64 -0.87
C TYR A 112 6.94 14.69 -0.33
N ASN A 113 7.85 15.26 -1.13
CA ASN A 113 9.30 15.22 -0.87
C ASN A 113 9.83 13.80 -0.62
N GLY A 114 9.31 12.81 -1.36
CA GLY A 114 9.68 11.41 -1.25
C GLY A 114 9.03 10.64 -0.09
N LEU A 115 8.20 11.31 0.72
CA LEU A 115 7.49 10.73 1.86
C LEU A 115 6.07 10.34 1.46
N ILE A 116 5.56 9.23 1.98
CA ILE A 116 4.15 8.85 1.88
C ILE A 116 3.34 9.73 2.83
N SER A 117 2.36 10.44 2.26
CA SER A 117 1.41 11.28 2.96
C SER A 117 -0.01 10.82 2.62
N ILE A 118 -0.80 10.47 3.64
CA ILE A 118 -2.24 10.25 3.50
C ILE A 118 -2.93 11.57 3.85
N LYS A 119 -3.67 12.14 2.91
CA LYS A 119 -4.48 13.35 3.11
C LYS A 119 -5.95 12.99 3.07
N LEU A 120 -6.70 13.60 3.96
CA LEU A 120 -8.13 13.39 4.13
C LEU A 120 -8.89 14.67 3.76
N ILE A 121 -10.17 14.54 3.39
CA ILE A 121 -11.09 15.69 3.41
C ILE A 121 -11.02 16.34 4.81
N GLY A 122 -10.94 17.67 4.84
CA GLY A 122 -10.89 18.44 6.09
C GLY A 122 -9.47 18.79 6.58
N ASN A 123 -8.47 18.75 5.70
CA ASN A 123 -7.07 19.11 5.96
C ASN A 123 -6.34 18.24 7.01
N GLU A 124 -6.92 17.12 7.42
CA GLU A 124 -6.21 16.15 8.22
C GLU A 124 -5.24 15.35 7.34
N PHE A 125 -4.00 15.18 7.81
CA PHE A 125 -3.02 14.31 7.15
C PHE A 125 -2.20 13.51 8.16
N ILE A 126 -1.63 12.40 7.69
CA ILE A 126 -0.59 11.62 8.37
C ILE A 126 0.50 11.34 7.35
N GLN A 127 1.76 11.51 7.73
CA GLN A 127 2.91 11.39 6.83
C GLN A 127 4.02 10.64 7.53
N ASN A 128 4.71 9.77 6.80
CA ASN A 128 5.86 9.07 7.33
C ASN A 128 7.08 9.99 7.48
N ASP A 129 8.07 9.54 8.24
CA ASP A 129 9.21 10.34 8.69
C ASP A 129 10.51 10.07 7.91
N HIS A 130 10.51 9.12 6.96
CA HIS A 130 11.68 8.77 6.15
C HIS A 130 11.32 8.61 4.66
N PRO A 131 12.11 9.17 3.74
CA PRO A 131 11.79 9.11 2.31
C PRO A 131 11.87 7.67 1.78
N ILE A 132 10.98 7.34 0.85
CA ILE A 132 10.87 6.05 0.17
C ILE A 132 11.15 6.13 -1.34
N ASN A 133 11.65 7.28 -1.80
CA ASN A 133 11.93 7.53 -3.21
C ASN A 133 13.39 7.20 -3.59
N ASP A 134 13.96 6.17 -2.95
CA ASP A 134 15.35 5.76 -3.15
C ASP A 134 15.55 4.79 -4.34
N GLY A 135 14.45 4.47 -5.05
CA GLY A 135 14.43 3.53 -6.15
C GLY A 135 14.41 2.07 -5.73
N TYR A 136 14.22 1.77 -4.44
CA TYR A 136 14.04 0.42 -3.92
C TYR A 136 12.59 0.16 -3.51
N TYR A 137 12.29 -1.11 -3.26
CA TYR A 137 10.97 -1.56 -2.84
C TYR A 137 10.67 -1.16 -1.39
N HIS A 138 9.48 -0.60 -1.19
CA HIS A 138 8.92 -0.23 0.11
C HIS A 138 7.49 -0.80 0.24
N LEU A 139 7.13 -1.27 1.44
CA LEU A 139 5.80 -1.78 1.75
C LEU A 139 5.03 -0.77 2.60
N VAL A 140 3.90 -0.30 2.08
CA VAL A 140 2.99 0.62 2.77
C VAL A 140 1.73 -0.14 3.19
N LYS A 141 1.38 -0.08 4.48
CA LYS A 141 0.15 -0.64 5.03
C LYS A 141 -0.64 0.45 5.73
N ILE A 142 -1.90 0.57 5.36
CA ILE A 142 -2.84 1.56 5.88
C ILE A 142 -4.00 0.81 6.51
N GLN A 143 -4.34 1.17 7.74
CA GLN A 143 -5.51 0.63 8.43
C GLN A 143 -6.31 1.76 9.05
N TYR A 144 -7.62 1.74 8.87
CA TYR A 144 -8.55 2.64 9.56
C TYR A 144 -9.59 1.82 10.31
N ASN A 145 -9.86 2.16 11.56
CA ASN A 145 -10.90 1.50 12.35
C ASN A 145 -12.09 2.43 12.61
N LYS A 146 -13.25 1.86 12.93
CA LYS A 146 -14.46 2.63 13.26
C LYS A 146 -14.34 3.51 14.52
N THR A 147 -13.31 3.30 15.35
CA THR A 147 -13.05 4.16 16.52
C THR A 147 -12.29 5.44 16.15
N GLY A 148 -11.98 5.66 14.86
CA GLY A 148 -11.40 6.89 14.35
C GLY A 148 -9.87 6.89 14.28
N TYR A 149 -9.21 5.76 14.51
CA TYR A 149 -7.75 5.65 14.43
C TYR A 149 -7.30 5.21 13.04
N LEU A 150 -6.37 5.99 12.49
CA LEU A 150 -5.65 5.72 11.25
C LEU A 150 -4.22 5.28 11.58
N TYR A 151 -3.81 4.16 11.00
CA TYR A 151 -2.50 3.55 11.15
C TYR A 151 -1.80 3.58 9.79
N LEU A 152 -0.61 4.19 9.74
CA LEU A 152 0.28 4.17 8.58
C LEU A 152 1.55 3.43 8.96
N ASN A 153 1.79 2.29 8.33
CA ASN A 153 3.01 1.52 8.49
C ASN A 153 3.81 1.54 7.19
N VAL A 154 5.05 2.03 7.24
CA VAL A 154 6.00 2.02 6.11
C VAL A 154 7.23 1.25 6.55
N ASP A 155 7.51 0.11 5.92
CA ASP A 155 8.62 -0.79 6.25
C ASP A 155 8.77 -1.10 7.74
N ASN A 156 7.66 -1.44 8.39
CA ASN A 156 7.57 -1.76 9.83
C ASN A 156 7.70 -0.54 10.77
N LYS A 157 7.82 0.69 10.26
CA LYS A 157 7.69 1.90 11.06
C LYS A 157 6.23 2.32 11.11
N LEU A 158 5.62 2.18 12.30
CA LEU A 158 4.22 2.49 12.53
C LEU A 158 4.02 3.92 13.02
N LEU A 159 3.10 4.63 12.39
CA LEU A 159 2.53 5.89 12.86
C LEU A 159 1.02 5.71 13.07
N VAL A 160 0.52 6.32 14.12
CA VAL A 160 -0.90 6.27 14.49
C VAL A 160 -1.41 7.67 14.70
N LYS A 161 -2.59 7.97 14.15
CA LYS A 161 -3.28 9.24 14.34
C LYS A 161 -4.76 8.99 14.62
N GLN A 162 -5.30 9.64 15.64
CA GLN A 162 -6.74 9.72 15.84
C GLN A 162 -7.28 10.86 14.97
N LEU A 163 -8.25 10.55 14.12
CA LEU A 163 -8.90 11.52 13.25
C LEU A 163 -9.96 12.29 14.04
N ILE A 164 -10.05 13.59 13.76
CA ILE A 164 -11.09 14.46 14.31
C ILE A 164 -12.41 14.13 13.60
N ASN A 165 -12.34 14.02 12.28
CA ASN A 165 -13.47 13.60 11.45
C ASN A 165 -13.25 12.15 10.99
N GLY A 166 -14.15 11.27 11.37
CA GLY A 166 -14.13 9.89 10.91
C GLY A 166 -14.30 9.78 9.39
N ILE A 167 -13.74 8.73 8.80
CA ILE A 167 -13.91 8.38 7.40
C ILE A 167 -15.21 7.59 7.23
N LEU A 168 -16.04 7.99 6.27
CA LEU A 168 -17.31 7.35 5.93
C LEU A 168 -17.16 6.55 4.63
N PHE A 169 -17.16 5.22 4.74
CA PHE A 169 -17.18 4.30 3.60
C PHE A 169 -18.61 3.87 3.26
N ASP A 170 -19.50 4.84 3.11
CA ASP A 170 -20.92 4.67 2.79
C ASP A 170 -21.18 4.56 1.27
N LYS A 171 -20.23 4.99 0.44
CA LYS A 171 -20.29 4.92 -1.02
C LYS A 171 -19.63 3.64 -1.58
N PRO A 172 -20.01 3.20 -2.80
CA PRO A 172 -19.21 2.28 -3.62
C PRO A 172 -17.73 2.65 -3.58
N LEU A 173 -16.88 1.62 -3.48
CA LEU A 173 -15.44 1.84 -3.43
C LEU A 173 -14.93 2.11 -4.84
N LEU A 174 -14.52 3.36 -5.08
CA LEU A 174 -13.78 3.77 -6.26
C LEU A 174 -12.32 4.03 -5.86
N LEU A 175 -11.42 3.28 -6.48
CA LEU A 175 -9.98 3.38 -6.27
C LEU A 175 -9.32 3.74 -7.60
N LEU A 176 -8.72 4.93 -7.65
CA LEU A 176 -7.96 5.40 -8.79
C LEU A 176 -6.47 5.30 -8.46
N ILE A 177 -5.66 4.77 -9.39
CA ILE A 177 -4.22 4.58 -9.22
C ILE A 177 -3.53 4.99 -10.51
N GLY A 178 -2.32 5.56 -10.46
CA GLY A 178 -1.59 5.87 -11.69
C GLY A 178 -2.02 7.19 -12.34
N GLN A 179 -1.71 7.39 -13.62
CA GLN A 179 -2.04 8.64 -14.31
C GLN A 179 -3.55 8.79 -14.53
N ASN A 180 -4.20 9.61 -13.70
CA ASN A 180 -5.61 9.94 -13.85
C ASN A 180 -5.80 11.46 -14.01
N PRO A 181 -6.55 11.94 -15.03
CA PRO A 181 -6.84 13.37 -15.20
C PRO A 181 -7.55 14.02 -14.01
N ALA A 182 -8.22 13.23 -13.16
CA ALA A 182 -8.87 13.72 -11.95
C ALA A 182 -7.87 14.08 -10.83
N PHE A 183 -6.61 13.66 -10.93
CA PHE A 183 -5.59 13.96 -9.92
C PHE A 183 -5.10 15.40 -10.04
N LYS A 184 -4.89 16.06 -8.89
CA LYS A 184 -4.34 17.43 -8.88
C LYS A 184 -2.88 17.46 -9.30
N HIS A 185 -2.17 16.39 -8.95
CA HIS A 185 -0.78 16.15 -9.33
C HIS A 185 -0.65 14.73 -9.88
N PRO A 186 -1.11 14.50 -11.12
CA PRO A 186 -0.97 13.19 -11.76
C PRO A 186 0.52 12.86 -11.89
N PHE A 187 0.84 11.58 -12.12
CA PHE A 187 2.22 11.13 -12.31
C PHE A 187 2.82 11.87 -13.51
N GLN A 188 3.54 12.96 -13.25
CA GLN A 188 4.36 13.64 -14.24
C GLN A 188 5.71 12.92 -14.25
N VAL A 189 5.72 11.72 -14.81
CA VAL A 189 6.96 11.10 -15.25
C VAL A 189 7.38 11.96 -16.44
N SER A 190 8.44 12.75 -16.30
CA SER A 190 8.95 13.63 -17.37
C SER A 190 10.32 13.17 -17.88
N ASN A 191 10.79 12.02 -17.38
CA ASN A 191 12.07 11.41 -17.69
C ASN A 191 11.93 9.90 -17.57
N SER A 192 12.53 9.18 -18.52
CA SER A 192 12.56 7.71 -18.61
C SER A 192 13.11 6.96 -17.37
N MET A 193 13.60 7.69 -16.36
CA MET A 193 14.16 7.17 -15.10
C MET A 193 13.21 7.28 -13.90
N GLU A 194 12.02 7.87 -14.04
CA GLU A 194 11.06 8.08 -12.93
C GLU A 194 9.83 7.16 -13.03
N ASN A 195 10.05 5.86 -13.22
CA ASN A 195 8.94 4.90 -13.21
C ASN A 195 8.46 4.64 -11.77
N ILE A 196 7.14 4.51 -11.60
CA ILE A 196 6.55 3.97 -10.38
C ILE A 196 6.10 2.55 -10.66
N GLN A 197 6.65 1.60 -9.91
CA GLN A 197 6.11 0.25 -9.88
C GLN A 197 5.27 0.07 -8.63
N PHE A 198 4.06 -0.47 -8.79
CA PHE A 198 3.09 -0.55 -7.71
C PHE A 198 2.30 -1.87 -7.75
N GLU A 199 1.92 -2.37 -6.58
CA GLU A 199 1.09 -3.55 -6.43
C GLU A 199 0.02 -3.34 -5.34
N ILE A 200 -1.27 -3.55 -5.64
CA ILE A 200 -2.34 -3.50 -4.63
C ILE A 200 -2.44 -4.85 -3.91
N LEU A 201 -2.47 -4.79 -2.58
CA LEU A 201 -2.61 -5.92 -1.68
C LEU A 201 -4.00 -5.85 -1.01
N LEU A 202 -5.00 -6.37 -1.71
CA LEU A 202 -6.38 -6.54 -1.20
C LEU A 202 -6.54 -7.89 -0.49
#